data_AF-A0A7Y0X9L4-F1
#
_entry.id   AF-A0A7Y0X9L4-F1
#
_cell.length_a   1.000
_cell.length_b   1.000
_cell.length_c   1.000
_cell.angle_alpha   90.00
_cell.angle_beta   90.00
_cell.angle_gamma   90.00
#
_symmetry.space_group_name_H-M   'P 1'
#
loop_
_entity.id
_entity.type
_entity.pdbx_description
1 polymer ?
#
loop_
_entity_poly.entity_id
_entity_poly.type
_entity_poly.pdbx_seq_one_letter_code
_entity_poly.pdbx_strand_id
1 'polypeptide(L)'
;MKASELISILNNLPSNSNPDIVMGEEWLPERLVDTKLDGELLFLHFDNAPEDGQGEEEGRGFVDHEIDLIRTRLQQILDEDSDNASKADAMLGLFLMGHELSSSQVIEVLEEESDT
;
A
#
# COMPACT_ATOMS: atom_id res chain seq x y z
N MET A 1 24.11 -0.29 3.72
CA MET A 1 25.04 -0.57 2.61
C MET A 1 25.66 0.75 2.15
N LYS A 2 26.97 0.79 1.89
CA LYS A 2 27.65 1.95 1.27
C LYS A 2 27.57 1.84 -0.26
N ALA A 3 27.68 2.97 -0.97
CA ALA A 3 27.63 3.01 -2.44
C ALA A 3 28.68 2.07 -3.09
N SER A 4 29.86 1.92 -2.48
CA SER A 4 30.92 1.01 -2.95
C SER A 4 30.51 -0.46 -2.94
N GLU A 5 29.71 -0.88 -1.94
CA GLU A 5 29.22 -2.25 -1.84
C GLU A 5 28.16 -2.51 -2.92
N LEU A 6 27.26 -1.55 -3.15
CA LEU A 6 26.27 -1.61 -4.21
C LEU A 6 26.92 -1.69 -5.60
N ILE A 7 27.95 -0.86 -5.87
CA ILE A 7 28.73 -0.92 -7.11
C ILE A 7 29.32 -2.32 -7.34
N SER A 8 29.80 -2.96 -6.26
CA SER A 8 30.37 -4.30 -6.35
C SER A 8 29.32 -5.34 -6.73
N ILE A 9 28.10 -5.22 -6.22
CA ILE A 9 26.97 -6.08 -6.59
C ILE A 9 26.59 -5.87 -8.06
N LEU A 10 26.46 -4.62 -8.50
CA LEU A 10 26.10 -4.29 -9.89
C LEU A 10 27.15 -4.81 -10.89
N ASN A 11 28.44 -4.72 -10.56
CA ASN A 11 29.52 -5.22 -11.40
C ASN A 11 29.58 -6.76 -11.51
N ASN A 12 28.91 -7.49 -10.60
CA ASN A 12 28.83 -8.95 -10.62
C ASN A 12 27.61 -9.48 -11.40
N LEU A 13 26.78 -8.59 -11.96
CA LEU A 13 25.66 -9.00 -12.81
C LEU A 13 26.16 -9.68 -14.10
N PRO A 14 25.39 -10.60 -14.69
CA PRO A 14 25.75 -11.23 -15.96
C PRO A 14 25.98 -10.18 -17.05
N SER A 15 27.05 -10.32 -17.84
CA SER A 15 27.49 -9.30 -18.82
C SER A 15 26.47 -8.98 -19.92
N ASN A 16 25.41 -9.78 -20.04
CA ASN A 16 24.34 -9.61 -21.02
C ASN A 16 22.98 -9.30 -20.36
N SER A 17 23.00 -8.86 -19.10
CA SER A 17 21.82 -8.47 -18.32
C SER A 17 21.88 -6.97 -18.04
N ASN A 18 20.78 -6.27 -18.30
CA ASN A 18 20.60 -4.87 -17.95
C ASN A 18 19.25 -4.72 -17.21
N PRO A 19 19.18 -5.21 -15.96
CA PRO A 19 17.94 -5.19 -15.20
C PRO A 19 17.62 -3.76 -14.74
N ASP A 20 16.34 -3.46 -14.59
CA ASP A 20 15.89 -2.26 -13.90
C ASP A 20 16.26 -2.34 -12.41
N ILE A 21 16.64 -1.19 -11.83
CA ILE A 21 16.82 -1.09 -10.39
C ILE A 21 15.45 -0.82 -9.79
N VAL A 22 14.98 -1.76 -8.97
CA VAL A 22 13.65 -1.71 -8.36
C VAL A 22 13.72 -1.86 -6.84
N MET A 23 12.67 -1.40 -6.17
CA MET A 23 12.37 -1.71 -4.78
C MET A 23 10.92 -2.17 -4.65
N GLY A 24 10.49 -2.50 -3.43
CA GLY A 24 9.16 -3.09 -3.20
C GLY A 24 9.17 -4.61 -3.33
N GLU A 25 8.02 -5.17 -3.63
CA GLU A 25 7.81 -6.62 -3.77
C GLU A 25 7.97 -7.07 -5.23
N GLU A 26 8.26 -8.36 -5.46
CA GLU A 26 8.45 -8.90 -6.82
C GLU A 26 7.21 -8.74 -7.71
N TRP A 27 6.01 -8.71 -7.10
CA TRP A 27 4.73 -8.54 -7.78
C TRP A 27 4.32 -7.07 -7.98
N LEU A 28 5.01 -6.12 -7.33
CA LEU A 28 4.80 -4.67 -7.49
C LEU A 28 6.12 -3.92 -7.32
N PRO A 29 7.02 -4.03 -8.31
CA PRO A 29 8.32 -3.36 -8.25
C PRO A 29 8.18 -1.88 -8.58
N GLU A 30 8.63 -1.02 -7.66
CA GLU A 30 8.80 0.42 -7.89
C GLU A 30 10.17 0.65 -8.57
N ARG A 31 10.22 1.39 -9.67
CA ARG A 31 11.42 1.57 -10.49
C ARG A 31 12.16 2.83 -10.10
N LEU A 32 13.49 2.75 -10.05
CA LEU A 32 14.34 3.91 -9.77
C LEU A 32 14.30 4.88 -10.95
N VAL A 33 13.68 6.05 -10.75
CA VAL A 33 13.52 7.08 -11.79
C VAL A 33 14.53 8.22 -11.67
N ASP A 34 15.01 8.51 -10.46
CA ASP A 34 15.99 9.56 -10.25
C ASP A 34 16.90 9.29 -9.05
N THR A 35 18.08 9.89 -9.07
CA THR A 35 19.03 9.82 -7.94
C THR A 35 19.62 11.18 -7.64
N LYS A 36 19.81 11.48 -6.36
CA LYS A 36 20.43 12.73 -5.92
C LYS A 36 21.48 12.46 -4.86
N LEU A 37 22.70 12.92 -5.12
CA LEU A 37 23.76 12.94 -4.10
C LEU A 37 23.67 14.25 -3.31
N ASP A 38 23.56 14.14 -1.99
CA ASP A 38 23.62 15.27 -1.07
C ASP A 38 24.63 14.98 0.04
N GLY A 39 25.81 15.59 -0.07
CA GLY A 39 26.96 15.30 0.78
C GLY A 39 27.39 13.83 0.70
N GLU A 40 27.27 13.11 1.81
CA GLU A 40 27.61 11.68 1.92
C GLU A 40 26.40 10.74 1.72
N LEU A 41 25.22 11.29 1.41
CA LEU A 41 23.97 10.55 1.28
C LEU A 41 23.53 10.48 -0.18
N LEU A 42 23.28 9.28 -0.68
CA LEU A 42 22.68 9.04 -1.99
C LEU A 42 21.19 8.78 -1.81
N PHE A 43 20.37 9.72 -2.27
CA PHE A 43 18.91 9.60 -2.32
C PHE A 43 18.50 8.92 -3.64
N LEU A 44 17.58 7.97 -3.52
CA LEU A 44 17.02 7.20 -4.62
C LEU A 44 15.52 7.49 -4.67
N HIS A 45 15.03 7.97 -5.81
CA HIS A 45 13.61 8.27 -6.02
C HIS A 45 13.02 7.23 -6.96
N PHE A 46 12.01 6.53 -6.47
CA PHE A 46 11.30 5.51 -7.22
C PHE A 46 9.95 6.05 -7.70
N ASP A 47 9.43 5.52 -8.80
CA ASP A 47 8.08 5.86 -9.23
C ASP A 47 7.03 5.17 -8.34
N ASN A 48 6.06 5.96 -7.87
CA ASN A 48 4.86 5.42 -7.24
C ASN A 48 3.86 4.90 -8.29
N ALA A 49 4.31 4.60 -9.51
CA ALA A 49 3.41 4.31 -10.61
C ALA A 49 2.90 2.87 -10.47
N PRO A 50 1.60 2.64 -10.24
CA PRO A 50 1.03 1.34 -10.53
C PRO A 50 1.24 1.14 -12.03
N GLU A 51 2.00 0.13 -12.45
CA GLU A 51 1.87 -0.34 -13.82
C GLU A 51 0.44 -0.86 -13.95
N ASP A 52 -0.38 -0.12 -14.72
CA ASP A 52 -1.69 -0.57 -15.20
C ASP A 52 -1.49 -1.87 -15.99
N GLY A 53 -1.42 -3.02 -15.32
CA GLY A 53 -1.40 -4.31 -16.03
C GLY A 53 -1.00 -5.60 -15.34
N GLN A 54 -0.40 -5.65 -14.15
CA GLN A 54 0.13 -6.95 -13.64
C GLN A 54 -0.08 -7.20 -12.14
N GLY A 55 -1.35 -7.25 -11.70
CA GLY A 55 -1.70 -7.68 -10.34
C GLY A 55 -3.11 -8.22 -10.18
N GLU A 56 -3.74 -8.73 -11.26
CA GLU A 56 -5.18 -9.03 -11.23
C GLU A 56 -5.61 -10.25 -10.42
N GLU A 57 -4.74 -11.22 -10.05
CA GLU A 57 -5.26 -12.49 -9.50
C GLU A 57 -4.99 -12.74 -8.00
N GLU A 58 -3.90 -12.22 -7.42
CA GLU A 58 -3.61 -12.46 -5.98
C GLU A 58 -3.66 -11.19 -5.12
N GLY A 59 -3.30 -10.01 -5.64
CA GLY A 59 -3.42 -8.74 -4.94
C GLY A 59 -4.84 -8.13 -4.97
N ARG A 60 -5.64 -8.49 -5.98
CA ARG A 60 -7.06 -8.09 -6.04
C ARG A 60 -7.93 -8.81 -5.02
N GLY A 61 -7.61 -10.06 -4.67
CA GLY A 61 -8.34 -10.78 -3.62
C GLY A 61 -8.31 -10.03 -2.28
N PHE A 62 -7.17 -9.41 -1.95
CA PHE A 62 -7.04 -8.56 -0.78
C PHE A 62 -7.85 -7.26 -0.93
N VAL A 63 -7.72 -6.54 -2.05
CA VAL A 63 -8.48 -5.28 -2.27
C VAL A 63 -9.99 -5.51 -2.32
N ASP A 64 -10.45 -6.60 -2.94
CA ASP A 64 -11.87 -6.95 -3.03
C ASP A 64 -12.43 -7.33 -1.64
N HIS A 65 -11.66 -8.07 -0.83
CA HIS A 65 -12.01 -8.36 0.57
C HIS A 65 -12.08 -7.08 1.41
N GLU A 66 -11.13 -6.16 1.26
CA GLU A 66 -11.15 -4.86 1.94
C GLU A 66 -12.38 -4.01 1.56
N ILE A 67 -12.73 -3.98 0.27
CA ILE A 67 -13.92 -3.30 -0.24
C ILE A 67 -15.19 -3.93 0.34
N ASP A 68 -15.26 -5.26 0.41
CA ASP A 68 -16.41 -5.98 0.96
C ASP A 68 -16.56 -5.76 2.47
N LEU A 69 -15.46 -5.70 3.22
CA LEU A 69 -15.45 -5.35 4.65
C LEU A 69 -15.98 -3.94 4.89
N ILE A 70 -15.43 -2.94 4.18
CA ILE A 70 -15.88 -1.54 4.30
C ILE A 70 -17.36 -1.42 3.89
N ARG A 71 -17.76 -2.09 2.81
CA ARG A 71 -19.16 -2.12 2.35
C ARG A 71 -20.08 -2.72 3.40
N THR A 72 -19.69 -3.85 3.97
CA THR A 72 -20.46 -4.54 5.03
C THR A 72 -20.62 -3.63 6.24
N ARG A 73 -19.55 -2.96 6.68
CA ARG A 73 -19.63 -2.03 7.82
C ARG A 73 -20.53 -0.84 7.55
N LEU A 74 -20.45 -0.25 6.37
CA LEU A 74 -21.34 0.85 5.97
C LEU A 74 -22.81 0.41 5.92
N GLN A 75 -23.09 -0.80 5.44
CA GLN A 75 -24.44 -1.37 5.46
C GLN A 75 -24.94 -1.57 6.88
N GLN A 76 -24.11 -2.11 7.79
CA GLN A 76 -24.46 -2.26 9.20
C GLN A 76 -24.83 -0.92 9.84
N ILE A 77 -24.02 0.12 9.63
CA ILE A 77 -24.31 1.48 10.17
C ILE A 77 -25.63 2.02 9.62
N LEU A 78 -25.91 1.77 8.34
CA LEU A 78 -27.16 2.21 7.72
C LEU A 78 -28.38 1.44 8.22
N ASP A 79 -28.24 0.14 8.46
CA ASP A 79 -29.31 -0.76 8.88
C ASP A 79 -29.55 -0.76 10.39
N GLU A 80 -28.61 -0.25 11.18
CA GLU A 80 -28.75 -0.12 12.64
C GLU A 80 -29.97 0.74 13.02
N ASP A 81 -30.72 0.32 14.04
CA ASP A 81 -31.87 1.07 14.56
C ASP A 81 -31.39 2.22 15.46
N SER A 82 -30.71 3.19 14.84
CA SER A 82 -30.13 4.38 15.46
C SER A 82 -30.56 5.65 14.72
N ASP A 83 -30.46 6.80 15.39
CA ASP A 83 -30.83 8.08 14.79
C ASP A 83 -29.81 8.55 13.74
N ASN A 84 -30.23 9.47 12.87
CA ASN A 84 -29.37 9.97 11.79
C ASN A 84 -28.10 10.66 12.29
N ALA A 85 -28.08 11.19 13.52
CA ALA A 85 -26.91 11.83 14.08
C ALA A 85 -25.86 10.78 14.46
N SER A 86 -26.28 9.71 15.11
CA SER A 86 -25.43 8.57 15.49
C SER A 86 -24.84 7.88 14.26
N LYS A 87 -25.62 7.72 13.19
CA LYS A 87 -25.13 7.20 11.91
C LYS A 87 -24.10 8.11 11.25
N ALA A 88 -24.32 9.43 11.29
CA ALA A 88 -23.38 10.40 10.76
C ALA A 88 -22.05 10.39 11.54
N ASP A 89 -22.12 10.27 12.87
CA ASP A 89 -20.94 10.17 13.74
C ASP A 89 -20.15 8.87 13.47
N ALA A 90 -20.84 7.74 13.28
CA ALA A 90 -20.21 6.46 12.93
C ALA A 90 -19.51 6.52 11.56
N MET A 91 -20.16 7.11 10.55
CA MET A 91 -19.54 7.33 9.24
C MET A 91 -18.35 8.28 9.30
N LEU A 92 -18.43 9.34 10.11
CA LEU A 92 -17.33 10.26 10.33
C LEU A 92 -16.13 9.55 10.98
N GLY A 93 -16.38 8.68 11.96
CA GLY A 93 -15.35 7.86 12.59
C GLY A 93 -14.61 6.98 11.59
N LEU A 94 -15.35 6.26 10.73
CA LEU A 94 -14.79 5.48 9.63
C LEU A 94 -13.90 6.31 8.69
N PHE A 95 -14.36 7.50 8.33
CA PHE A 95 -13.61 8.39 7.46
C PHE A 95 -12.32 8.91 8.11
N LEU A 96 -12.37 9.27 9.39
CA LEU A 96 -11.19 9.72 10.14
C LEU A 96 -10.17 8.59 10.32
N MET A 97 -10.62 7.35 10.59
CA MET A 97 -9.73 6.19 10.63
C MET A 97 -8.98 5.99 9.32
N GLY A 98 -9.68 6.08 8.17
CA GLY A 98 -9.05 6.00 6.85
C GLY A 98 -8.08 7.14 6.52
N HIS A 99 -8.20 8.28 7.19
CA HIS A 99 -7.30 9.43 7.00
C HIS A 99 -6.08 9.40 7.93
N GLU A 100 -6.22 8.81 9.12
CA GLU A 100 -5.18 8.80 10.16
C GLU A 100 -4.33 7.51 10.18
N LEU A 101 -4.88 6.40 9.69
CA LEU A 101 -4.24 5.08 9.73
C LEU A 101 -3.89 4.56 8.31
N SER A 102 -2.98 3.60 8.23
CA SER A 102 -2.76 2.88 6.96
C SER A 102 -3.95 1.97 6.65
N SER A 103 -4.19 1.67 5.36
CA SER A 103 -5.30 0.80 4.94
C SER A 103 -5.31 -0.54 5.69
N SER A 104 -4.15 -1.18 5.87
CA SER A 104 -4.03 -2.43 6.62
C SER A 104 -4.48 -2.33 8.09
N GLN A 105 -4.21 -1.20 8.75
CA GLN A 105 -4.60 -0.95 10.14
C GLN A 105 -6.10 -0.69 10.26
N VAL A 106 -6.68 0.01 9.29
CA VAL A 106 -8.13 0.22 9.23
C VAL A 106 -8.86 -1.12 9.09
N ILE A 107 -8.34 -2.00 8.25
CA ILE A 107 -8.94 -3.31 7.98
C ILE A 107 -8.84 -4.23 9.20
N GLU A 108 -7.69 -4.25 9.90
CA GLU A 108 -7.53 -4.99 11.16
C GLU A 108 -8.57 -4.55 12.21
N VAL A 109 -8.79 -3.23 12.36
CA VAL A 109 -9.81 -2.70 13.28
C VAL A 109 -11.22 -3.10 12.85
N LEU A 110 -11.51 -3.08 11.54
CA LEU A 110 -12.83 -3.46 11.03
C LEU A 110 -13.11 -4.95 11.18
N GLU A 111 -12.09 -5.81 11.03
CA GLU A 111 -12.22 -7.26 11.24
C GLU A 111 -12.50 -7.58 12.71
N GLU A 112 -11.80 -6.93 13.66
CA GLU A 112 -12.04 -7.08 15.10
C GLU A 112 -13.48 -6.68 15.50
N GLU A 113 -14.04 -5.64 14.89
CA GLU A 113 -15.43 -5.23 15.16
C GLU A 113 -16.47 -6.22 14.61
N SER A 114 -16.14 -6.97 13.54
CA SER A 114 -17.07 -7.94 12.93
C SER A 114 -17.11 -9.31 13.62
N ASP A 115 -16.09 -9.67 14.42
CA ASP A 115 -16.02 -10.93 15.17
C ASP A 115 -16.71 -10.88 16.56
N THR A 116 -17.40 -9.77 16.88
CA THR A 116 -18.10 -9.56 18.17
C THR A 116 -19.62 -9.44 17.99
#